data_AF-A0A843CRQ8-F1
#
_entry.id   AF-A0A843CRQ8-F1
#
_cell.length_a   1.000
_cell.length_b   1.000
_cell.length_c   1.000
_cell.angle_alpha   90.00
_cell.angle_beta   90.00
_cell.angle_gamma   90.00
#
_symmetry.space_group_name_H-M   'P 1'
#
loop_
_entity.id
_entity.type
_entity.pdbx_description
1 polymer ?
#
loop_
_entity_poly.entity_id
_entity_poly.type
_entity_poly.pdbx_seq_one_letter_code
_entity_poly.pdbx_strand_id
1 'polypeptide(L)'
;AAAAEVVYNLWQPSETTLGAHEARALLAAIFVETKHFLLATESTFHIAAGLVKAGADPRRLSEMLSSPVSRSERIARLKAAGRSQVVLMGDWIVATSELGSYQSSAARALLAIGAHVALVAGESKEKVRVNMRATEDFYSKTGVHLARDMSIPIGKKLMGVGGGHATAAGLSVPGQVQDVLKACIDMLKESLGPLQT
;
A
#
# COMPACT_ATOMS: atom_id res chain seq x y z
N ALA A 1 26.12 2.76 -2.97
CA ALA A 1 25.99 3.97 -3.78
C ALA A 1 24.90 3.75 -4.80
N ALA A 2 23.94 4.67 -4.88
CA ALA A 2 22.93 4.68 -5.94
C ALA A 2 23.61 4.83 -7.32
N ALA A 3 23.06 4.22 -8.38
CA ALA A 3 23.60 4.38 -9.73
C ALA A 3 23.59 5.86 -10.17
N ALA A 4 22.59 6.60 -9.70
CA ALA A 4 22.49 8.05 -9.91
C ALA A 4 23.61 8.85 -9.22
N GLU A 5 24.16 8.38 -8.09
CA GLU A 5 25.33 9.02 -7.46
C GLU A 5 26.57 8.88 -8.35
N VAL A 6 26.74 7.72 -9.01
CA VAL A 6 27.84 7.51 -9.96
C VAL A 6 27.71 8.45 -11.17
N VAL A 7 26.51 8.58 -11.73
CA VAL A 7 26.24 9.51 -12.85
C VAL A 7 26.54 10.96 -12.45
N TYR A 8 26.13 11.37 -11.26
CA TYR A 8 26.44 12.72 -10.75
C TYR A 8 27.95 12.97 -10.61
N ASN A 9 28.69 11.98 -10.08
CA ASN A 9 30.13 12.08 -9.89
C ASN A 9 30.90 12.10 -11.23
N LEU A 10 30.40 11.42 -12.26
CA LEU A 10 30.95 11.50 -13.62
C LEU A 10 30.63 12.84 -14.31
N TRP A 11 29.48 13.42 -13.99
CA TRP A 11 29.07 14.72 -14.51
C TRP A 11 29.89 15.88 -13.93
N GLN A 12 30.22 15.87 -12.64
CA GLN A 12 30.91 16.98 -11.99
C GLN A 12 32.20 17.49 -12.70
N PRO A 13 33.11 16.63 -13.18
CA PRO A 13 34.29 17.07 -13.91
C PRO A 13 34.01 17.37 -15.40
N SER A 14 32.80 17.15 -15.90
CA SER A 14 32.45 17.40 -17.29
C SER A 14 32.21 18.90 -17.55
N GLU A 15 32.49 19.37 -18.77
CA GLU A 15 32.17 20.74 -19.19
C GLU A 15 30.68 20.93 -19.54
N THR A 16 29.83 19.95 -19.22
CA THR A 16 28.41 19.96 -19.57
C THR A 16 27.59 20.58 -18.43
N THR A 17 26.62 21.43 -18.75
CA THR A 17 25.71 22.00 -17.75
C THR A 17 24.61 21.01 -17.36
N LEU A 18 24.39 20.78 -16.07
CA LEU A 18 23.23 20.03 -15.58
C LEU A 18 22.01 20.95 -15.52
N GLY A 19 21.00 20.66 -16.35
CA GLY A 19 19.74 21.38 -16.31
C GLY A 19 18.84 20.92 -15.16
N ALA A 20 17.80 21.71 -14.90
CA ALA A 20 16.82 21.41 -13.85
C ALA A 20 16.06 20.10 -14.09
N HIS A 21 15.95 19.64 -15.34
CA HIS A 21 15.29 18.39 -15.68
C HIS A 21 16.17 17.18 -15.30
N GLU A 22 17.43 17.21 -15.71
CA GLU A 22 18.44 16.18 -15.40
C GLU A 22 18.67 16.11 -13.89
N ALA A 23 18.81 17.27 -13.24
CA ALA A 23 18.99 17.35 -11.81
C ALA A 23 17.81 16.72 -11.04
N ARG A 24 16.58 16.97 -11.51
CA ARG A 24 15.37 16.39 -10.92
C ARG A 24 15.28 14.87 -11.15
N ALA A 25 15.65 14.39 -12.33
CA ALA A 25 15.68 12.97 -12.64
C ALA A 25 16.70 12.21 -11.76
N LEU A 26 17.92 12.75 -11.62
CA LEU A 26 18.94 12.19 -10.73
C LEU A 26 18.49 12.18 -9.27
N LEU A 27 17.87 13.27 -8.81
CA LEU A 27 17.36 13.35 -7.44
C LEU A 27 16.25 12.32 -7.19
N ALA A 28 15.35 12.12 -8.16
CA ALA A 28 14.30 11.10 -8.08
C ALA A 28 14.88 9.68 -8.03
N ALA A 29 15.90 9.39 -8.84
CA ALA A 29 16.58 8.10 -8.83
C ALA A 29 17.26 7.82 -7.48
N ILE A 30 17.99 8.80 -6.93
CA ILE A 30 18.58 8.69 -5.58
C ILE A 30 17.48 8.41 -4.54
N PHE A 31 16.38 9.16 -4.59
CA PHE A 31 15.27 9.01 -3.65
C PHE A 31 14.67 7.60 -3.69
N VAL A 32 14.49 7.01 -4.86
CA VAL A 32 13.95 5.64 -5.01
C VAL A 32 14.96 4.58 -4.57
N GLU A 33 16.20 4.65 -5.05
CA GLU A 33 17.23 3.64 -4.79
C GLU A 33 17.65 3.58 -3.32
N THR A 34 17.52 4.69 -2.59
CA THR A 34 17.83 4.79 -1.15
C THR A 34 16.64 4.53 -0.23
N LYS A 35 15.53 3.97 -0.76
CA LYS A 35 14.27 3.79 -0.02
C LYS A 35 13.80 5.09 0.65
N HIS A 36 13.68 6.16 -0.13
CA HIS A 36 13.29 7.48 0.36
C HIS A 36 14.27 8.02 1.41
N PHE A 37 15.58 7.90 1.13
CA PHE A 37 16.69 8.25 2.00
C PHE A 37 16.85 7.43 3.30
N LEU A 38 16.05 6.37 3.54
CA LEU A 38 16.27 5.45 4.66
C LEU A 38 17.65 4.78 4.65
N LEU A 39 18.25 4.61 3.46
CA LEU A 39 19.57 4.00 3.26
C LEU A 39 20.63 5.02 2.80
N ALA A 40 20.36 6.32 2.92
CA ALA A 40 21.26 7.36 2.43
C ALA A 40 22.51 7.53 3.33
N THR A 41 23.60 7.98 2.70
CA THR A 41 24.86 8.31 3.39
C THR A 41 25.11 9.82 3.38
N GLU A 42 26.13 10.29 4.08
CA GLU A 42 26.58 11.69 4.01
C GLU A 42 26.82 12.14 2.55
N SER A 43 27.51 11.30 1.76
CA SER A 43 27.79 11.56 0.35
C SER A 43 26.50 11.71 -0.48
N THR A 44 25.50 10.86 -0.22
CA THR A 44 24.18 10.94 -0.85
C THR A 44 23.53 12.32 -0.63
N PHE A 45 23.61 12.86 0.59
CA PHE A 45 23.05 14.17 0.91
C PHE A 45 23.84 15.32 0.29
N HIS A 46 25.17 15.20 0.19
CA HIS A 46 25.99 16.19 -0.51
C HIS A 46 25.60 16.29 -2.00
N ILE A 47 25.45 15.14 -2.64
CA ILE A 47 25.00 15.03 -4.04
C ILE A 47 23.59 15.63 -4.18
N ALA A 48 22.65 15.24 -3.30
CA ALA A 48 21.30 15.77 -3.31
C ALA A 48 21.28 17.32 -3.19
N ALA A 49 22.10 17.90 -2.32
CA ALA A 49 22.23 19.35 -2.19
C ALA A 49 22.74 20.00 -3.49
N GLY A 50 23.71 19.37 -4.16
CA GLY A 50 24.19 19.82 -5.47
C GLY A 50 23.11 19.79 -6.56
N LEU A 51 22.30 18.72 -6.60
CA LEU A 51 21.16 18.59 -7.52
C LEU A 51 20.09 19.67 -7.26
N VAL A 52 19.82 19.99 -5.99
CA VAL A 52 18.89 21.08 -5.63
C VAL A 52 19.43 22.44 -6.08
N LYS A 53 20.73 22.70 -5.89
CA LYS A 53 21.37 23.92 -6.43
C LYS A 53 21.26 24.01 -7.96
N ALA A 54 21.29 22.88 -8.66
CA ALA A 54 21.10 22.79 -10.11
C ALA A 54 19.62 22.91 -10.56
N GLY A 55 18.69 23.16 -9.63
CA GLY A 55 17.28 23.43 -9.95
C GLY A 55 16.33 22.25 -9.74
N ALA A 56 16.77 21.15 -9.14
CA ALA A 56 15.86 20.11 -8.67
C ALA A 56 15.02 20.64 -7.50
N ASP A 57 13.71 20.37 -7.51
CA ASP A 57 12.81 20.68 -6.40
C ASP A 57 12.37 19.37 -5.71
N PRO A 58 12.91 19.05 -4.52
CA PRO A 58 12.55 17.84 -3.78
C PRO A 58 11.04 17.73 -3.52
N ARG A 59 10.34 18.86 -3.39
CA ARG A 59 8.90 18.89 -3.10
C ARG A 59 8.06 18.32 -4.24
N ARG A 60 8.60 18.32 -5.46
CA ARG A 60 7.96 17.79 -6.67
C ARG A 60 8.36 16.35 -7.01
N LEU A 61 9.20 15.72 -6.21
CA LEU A 61 9.55 14.30 -6.43
C LEU A 61 8.32 13.40 -6.33
N SER A 62 7.41 13.71 -5.41
CA SER A 62 6.15 12.99 -5.27
C SER A 62 5.30 13.04 -6.55
N GLU A 63 5.33 14.15 -7.30
CA GLU A 63 4.61 14.29 -8.57
C GLU A 63 5.19 13.38 -9.67
N MET A 64 6.51 13.16 -9.66
CA MET A 64 7.17 12.26 -10.61
C MET A 64 7.02 10.79 -10.24
N LEU A 65 6.96 10.50 -8.93
CA LEU A 65 6.99 9.15 -8.39
C LEU A 65 5.60 8.59 -8.09
N SER A 66 4.58 9.44 -8.07
CA SER A 66 3.19 9.02 -7.87
C SER A 66 2.36 9.28 -9.11
N SER A 67 1.62 8.27 -9.54
CA SER A 67 0.54 8.50 -10.48
C SER A 67 -0.60 9.22 -9.74
N PRO A 68 -1.08 10.37 -10.23
CA PRO A 68 -2.20 11.06 -9.61
C PRO A 68 -3.42 10.13 -9.55
N VAL A 69 -4.01 10.03 -8.35
CA VAL A 69 -5.23 9.24 -8.11
C VAL A 69 -6.34 9.77 -9.03
N SER A 70 -6.84 8.90 -9.91
CA SER A 70 -7.87 9.27 -10.88
C SER A 70 -9.14 9.75 -10.18
N ARG A 71 -9.97 10.55 -10.86
CA ARG A 71 -11.26 11.02 -10.32
C ARG A 71 -12.13 9.85 -9.83
N SER A 72 -12.22 8.77 -10.61
CA SER A 72 -12.99 7.57 -10.27
C SER A 72 -12.44 6.87 -9.03
N GLU A 73 -11.12 6.78 -8.90
CA GLU A 73 -10.47 6.19 -7.72
C GLU A 73 -10.70 7.05 -6.47
N ARG A 74 -10.63 8.38 -6.58
CA ARG A 74 -10.96 9.30 -5.47
C ARG A 74 -12.39 9.10 -4.99
N ILE A 75 -13.34 9.05 -5.91
CA ILE A 75 -14.75 8.80 -5.60
C ILE A 75 -14.92 7.42 -4.96
N ALA A 76 -14.24 6.38 -5.45
CA ALA A 76 -14.30 5.04 -4.87
C ALA A 76 -13.80 5.03 -3.42
N ARG A 77 -12.68 5.69 -3.12
CA ARG A 77 -12.16 5.82 -1.74
C ARG A 77 -13.17 6.50 -0.81
N LEU A 78 -13.76 7.62 -1.24
CA LEU A 78 -14.77 8.34 -0.46
C LEU A 78 -16.03 7.50 -0.25
N LYS A 79 -16.50 6.79 -1.27
CA LYS A 79 -17.64 5.87 -1.17
C LYS A 79 -17.34 4.72 -0.22
N ALA A 80 -16.13 4.18 -0.23
CA ALA A 80 -15.74 3.13 0.73
C ALA A 80 -15.75 3.65 2.16
N ALA A 81 -15.17 4.82 2.42
CA ALA A 81 -15.20 5.42 3.75
C ALA A 81 -16.64 5.66 4.24
N GLY A 82 -17.47 6.30 3.41
CA GLY A 82 -18.86 6.63 3.77
C GLY A 82 -19.80 5.42 3.90
N ARG A 83 -19.46 4.27 3.32
CA ARG A 83 -20.23 3.01 3.42
C ARG A 83 -19.58 1.97 4.32
N SER A 84 -18.47 2.32 4.95
CA SER A 84 -17.72 1.36 5.74
C SER A 84 -18.51 0.92 6.96
N GLN A 85 -18.39 -0.36 7.30
CA GLN A 85 -18.81 -0.87 8.60
C GLN A 85 -17.56 -1.05 9.46
N VAL A 86 -17.64 -0.62 10.69
CA VAL A 86 -16.56 -0.75 11.67
C VAL A 86 -16.88 -1.90 12.60
N VAL A 87 -15.94 -2.84 12.73
CA VAL A 87 -15.99 -3.97 13.64
C VAL A 87 -14.82 -3.83 14.60
N LEU A 88 -15.11 -3.80 15.89
CA LEU A 88 -14.09 -3.81 16.94
C LEU A 88 -13.75 -5.26 17.29
N MET A 89 -12.47 -5.56 17.42
CA MET A 89 -11.92 -6.85 17.85
C MET A 89 -10.81 -6.56 18.86
N GLY A 90 -11.13 -6.57 20.15
CA GLY A 90 -10.26 -6.04 21.18
C GLY A 90 -9.90 -4.57 20.91
N ASP A 91 -8.60 -4.28 20.90
CA ASP A 91 -8.05 -2.96 20.57
C ASP A 91 -8.02 -2.68 19.05
N TRP A 92 -8.38 -3.67 18.22
CA TRP A 92 -8.26 -3.58 16.78
C TRP A 92 -9.54 -3.05 16.13
N ILE A 93 -9.33 -2.13 15.19
CA ILE A 93 -10.40 -1.49 14.40
C ILE A 93 -10.36 -2.13 13.01
N VAL A 94 -11.38 -2.91 12.69
CA VAL A 94 -11.52 -3.55 11.38
C VAL A 94 -12.58 -2.80 10.59
N ALA A 95 -12.24 -2.29 9.41
CA ALA A 95 -13.18 -1.66 8.51
C ALA A 95 -13.52 -2.59 7.34
N THR A 96 -14.80 -2.77 7.04
CA THR A 96 -15.24 -3.47 5.83
C THR A 96 -16.00 -2.54 4.90
N SER A 97 -15.92 -2.77 3.60
CA SER A 97 -16.69 -2.00 2.61
C SER A 97 -16.89 -2.80 1.33
N GLU A 98 -17.88 -2.38 0.54
CA GLU A 98 -18.17 -2.94 -0.77
C GLU A 98 -18.02 -1.90 -1.89
N LEU A 99 -17.31 -2.27 -2.96
CA LEU A 99 -17.10 -1.46 -4.16
C LEU A 99 -16.99 -2.33 -5.41
N GLY A 100 -17.53 -1.87 -6.55
CA GLY A 100 -17.35 -2.55 -7.83
C GLY A 100 -15.94 -2.44 -8.44
N SER A 101 -15.13 -1.47 -8.01
CA SER A 101 -13.74 -1.30 -8.49
C SER A 101 -12.88 -0.57 -7.45
N TYR A 102 -11.55 -0.59 -7.65
CA TYR A 102 -10.56 0.09 -6.79
C TYR A 102 -10.50 -0.44 -5.34
N GLN A 103 -10.86 -1.70 -5.09
CA GLN A 103 -10.91 -2.29 -3.74
C GLN A 103 -9.56 -2.19 -3.01
N SER A 104 -8.43 -2.46 -3.69
CA SER A 104 -7.09 -2.34 -3.08
C SER A 104 -6.73 -0.90 -2.70
N SER A 105 -7.24 0.07 -3.46
CA SER A 105 -7.00 1.49 -3.21
C SER A 105 -7.87 2.00 -2.06
N ALA A 106 -9.15 1.60 -2.05
CA ALA A 106 -10.07 1.86 -0.96
C ALA A 106 -9.60 1.25 0.37
N ALA A 107 -9.12 0.00 0.37
CA ALA A 107 -8.59 -0.63 1.58
C ALA A 107 -7.42 0.18 2.18
N ARG A 108 -6.49 0.68 1.34
CA ARG A 108 -5.43 1.58 1.81
C ARG A 108 -5.96 2.90 2.37
N ALA A 109 -7.00 3.46 1.76
CA ALA A 109 -7.62 4.69 2.24
C ALA A 109 -8.30 4.48 3.61
N LEU A 110 -8.94 3.32 3.83
CA LEU A 110 -9.54 2.97 5.13
C LEU A 110 -8.48 2.83 6.22
N LEU A 111 -7.31 2.23 5.93
CA LEU A 111 -6.18 2.23 6.87
C LEU A 111 -5.74 3.65 7.21
N ALA A 112 -5.57 4.51 6.21
CA ALA A 112 -5.09 5.88 6.38
C ALA A 112 -6.02 6.76 7.24
N ILE A 113 -7.31 6.43 7.33
CA ILE A 113 -8.28 7.17 8.14
C ILE A 113 -8.55 6.54 9.51
N GLY A 114 -7.87 5.45 9.88
CA GLY A 114 -7.88 4.93 11.25
C GLY A 114 -8.15 3.43 11.42
N ALA A 115 -8.39 2.67 10.34
CA ALA A 115 -8.54 1.23 10.46
C ALA A 115 -7.18 0.53 10.67
N HIS A 116 -7.13 -0.45 11.58
CA HIS A 116 -5.99 -1.35 11.73
C HIS A 116 -5.98 -2.44 10.66
N VAL A 117 -7.16 -2.92 10.28
CA VAL A 117 -7.38 -3.88 9.19
C VAL A 117 -8.52 -3.38 8.31
N ALA A 118 -8.39 -3.48 6.98
CA ALA A 118 -9.45 -3.16 6.04
C ALA A 118 -9.72 -4.32 5.07
N LEU A 119 -11.00 -4.68 4.92
CA LEU A 119 -11.48 -5.72 4.03
C LEU A 119 -12.46 -5.09 3.02
N VAL A 120 -12.02 -4.88 1.78
CA VAL A 120 -12.87 -4.27 0.75
C VAL A 120 -13.20 -5.29 -0.32
N ALA A 121 -14.49 -5.60 -0.45
CA ALA A 121 -15.00 -6.60 -1.37
C ALA A 121 -15.71 -5.98 -2.57
N GLY A 122 -15.88 -6.78 -3.61
CA GLY A 122 -16.69 -6.43 -4.77
C GLY A 122 -16.81 -7.55 -5.77
N GLU A 123 -17.82 -7.48 -6.62
CA GLU A 123 -18.02 -8.44 -7.70
C GLU A 123 -17.06 -8.20 -8.87
N SER A 124 -16.50 -9.29 -9.41
CA SER A 124 -15.63 -9.28 -10.57
C SER A 124 -15.75 -10.60 -11.33
N LYS A 125 -16.25 -10.56 -12.57
CA LYS A 125 -16.35 -11.73 -13.46
C LYS A 125 -16.97 -12.94 -12.75
N GLU A 126 -18.16 -12.75 -12.18
CA GLU A 126 -18.95 -13.80 -11.48
C GLU A 126 -18.31 -14.34 -10.18
N LYS A 127 -17.28 -13.68 -9.67
CA LYS A 127 -16.66 -13.99 -8.36
C LYS A 127 -16.64 -12.76 -7.47
N VAL A 128 -16.64 -12.98 -6.17
CA VAL A 128 -16.34 -11.96 -5.17
C VAL A 128 -14.82 -11.86 -5.03
N ARG A 129 -14.30 -10.65 -5.20
CA ARG A 129 -12.92 -10.31 -4.89
C ARG A 129 -12.86 -9.52 -3.60
N VAL A 130 -12.02 -9.93 -2.65
CA VAL A 130 -11.71 -9.17 -1.44
C VAL A 130 -10.26 -8.72 -1.46
N ASN A 131 -10.03 -7.44 -1.18
CA ASN A 131 -8.70 -6.91 -0.90
C ASN A 131 -8.56 -6.62 0.57
N MET A 132 -7.52 -7.17 1.17
CA MET A 132 -7.24 -7.11 2.59
C MET A 132 -5.97 -6.28 2.80
N ARG A 133 -6.01 -5.37 3.77
CA ARG A 133 -4.86 -4.58 4.20
C ARG A 133 -4.82 -4.56 5.73
N ALA A 134 -3.62 -4.60 6.30
CA ALA A 134 -3.41 -4.37 7.72
C ALA A 134 -2.26 -3.38 7.91
N THR A 135 -2.25 -2.71 9.06
CA THR A 135 -1.11 -1.93 9.50
C THR A 135 0.04 -2.85 9.92
N GLU A 136 1.27 -2.34 9.88
CA GLU A 136 2.43 -3.07 10.41
C GLU A 136 2.33 -3.25 11.94
N ASP A 137 1.69 -2.32 12.65
CA ASP A 137 1.40 -2.44 14.09
C ASP A 137 0.51 -3.66 14.38
N PHE A 138 -0.58 -3.82 13.61
CA PHE A 138 -1.44 -4.99 13.72
C PHE A 138 -0.65 -6.29 13.49
N TYR A 139 0.12 -6.38 12.41
CA TYR A 139 0.89 -7.59 12.11
C TYR A 139 1.96 -7.89 13.16
N SER A 140 2.73 -6.88 13.58
CA SER A 140 3.82 -7.08 14.54
C SER A 140 3.35 -7.50 15.93
N LYS A 141 2.17 -7.04 16.37
CA LYS A 141 1.62 -7.38 17.70
C LYS A 141 0.79 -8.67 17.72
N THR A 142 0.12 -9.01 16.62
CA THR A 142 -0.78 -10.18 16.57
C THR A 142 -0.13 -11.39 15.91
N GLY A 143 0.85 -11.19 15.03
CA GLY A 143 1.43 -12.24 14.19
C GLY A 143 0.50 -12.73 13.07
N VAL A 144 -0.72 -12.16 12.96
CA VAL A 144 -1.74 -12.56 11.98
C VAL A 144 -1.30 -12.14 10.58
N HIS A 145 -0.93 -13.13 9.77
CA HIS A 145 -0.49 -12.96 8.40
C HIS A 145 -1.69 -13.07 7.45
N LEU A 146 -2.16 -11.94 6.88
CA LEU A 146 -3.37 -11.88 6.06
C LEU A 146 -3.41 -12.90 4.90
N ALA A 147 -2.26 -13.18 4.25
CA ALA A 147 -2.27 -14.20 3.20
C ALA A 147 -2.40 -15.64 3.74
N ARG A 148 -1.45 -16.06 4.60
CA ARG A 148 -1.34 -17.41 5.18
C ARG A 148 -2.53 -17.79 6.05
N ASP A 149 -2.98 -16.88 6.91
CA ASP A 149 -3.96 -17.19 7.96
C ASP A 149 -5.40 -16.90 7.52
N MET A 150 -5.59 -16.01 6.54
CA MET A 150 -6.93 -15.68 6.05
C MET A 150 -7.14 -16.03 4.58
N SER A 151 -6.47 -15.34 3.65
CA SER A 151 -6.87 -15.40 2.24
C SER A 151 -6.73 -16.82 1.64
N ILE A 152 -5.64 -17.53 1.95
CA ILE A 152 -5.36 -18.87 1.41
C ILE A 152 -6.35 -19.89 2.01
N PRO A 153 -6.54 -19.97 3.35
CA PRO A 153 -7.55 -20.84 3.94
C PRO A 153 -8.98 -20.58 3.44
N ILE A 154 -9.41 -19.31 3.37
CA ILE A 154 -10.76 -18.96 2.86
C ILE A 154 -10.88 -19.35 1.38
N GLY A 155 -9.85 -19.07 0.57
CA GLY A 155 -9.81 -19.46 -0.83
C GLY A 155 -10.00 -20.96 -0.99
N LYS A 156 -9.27 -21.78 -0.23
CA LYS A 156 -9.42 -23.23 -0.24
C LYS A 156 -10.82 -23.67 0.21
N LYS A 157 -11.36 -23.08 1.28
CA LYS A 157 -12.68 -23.42 1.86
C LYS A 157 -13.82 -23.10 0.89
N LEU A 158 -13.73 -22.01 0.15
CA LEU A 158 -14.78 -21.51 -0.75
C LEU A 158 -14.51 -21.82 -2.23
N MET A 159 -13.64 -22.79 -2.54
CA MET A 159 -13.32 -23.19 -3.92
C MET A 159 -12.83 -22.02 -4.80
N GLY A 160 -12.07 -21.11 -4.21
CA GLY A 160 -11.44 -19.98 -4.88
C GLY A 160 -9.93 -19.94 -4.67
N VAL A 161 -9.35 -18.76 -4.86
CA VAL A 161 -7.91 -18.52 -4.78
C VAL A 161 -7.66 -17.35 -3.84
N GLY A 162 -6.69 -17.50 -2.94
CA GLY A 162 -6.16 -16.44 -2.10
C GLY A 162 -4.64 -16.36 -2.17
N GLY A 163 -4.07 -15.24 -1.74
CA GLY A 163 -2.63 -15.04 -1.69
C GLY A 163 -2.24 -13.61 -1.30
N GLY A 164 -0.92 -13.35 -1.29
CA GLY A 164 -0.35 -12.05 -0.97
C GLY A 164 0.74 -12.13 0.10
N HIS A 165 0.84 -11.08 0.90
CA HIS A 165 1.83 -10.88 1.96
C HIS A 165 1.17 -10.70 3.34
N ALA A 166 2.00 -10.52 4.37
CA ALA A 166 1.57 -10.39 5.76
C ALA A 166 0.53 -9.30 5.97
N THR A 167 0.76 -8.10 5.45
CA THR A 167 -0.11 -6.93 5.62
C THR A 167 -0.94 -6.59 4.38
N ALA A 168 -0.92 -7.45 3.36
CA ALA A 168 -1.60 -7.19 2.09
C ALA A 168 -1.96 -8.48 1.36
N ALA A 169 -3.25 -8.83 1.33
CA ALA A 169 -3.71 -10.05 0.70
C ALA A 169 -4.91 -9.83 -0.22
N GLY A 170 -5.14 -10.78 -1.12
CA GLY A 170 -6.27 -10.81 -2.03
C GLY A 170 -6.95 -12.17 -1.99
N LEU A 171 -8.28 -12.16 -2.14
CA LEU A 171 -9.13 -13.34 -2.21
C LEU A 171 -10.05 -13.22 -3.43
N SER A 172 -10.30 -14.33 -4.11
CA SER A 172 -11.24 -14.42 -5.24
C SER A 172 -12.01 -15.74 -5.14
N VAL A 173 -13.29 -15.67 -4.79
CA VAL A 173 -14.15 -16.83 -4.49
C VAL A 173 -15.54 -16.64 -5.10
N PRO A 174 -16.27 -17.72 -5.45
CA PRO A 174 -17.70 -17.64 -5.76
C PRO A 174 -18.52 -17.22 -4.52
N GLY A 175 -19.73 -16.71 -4.74
CA GLY A 175 -20.69 -16.39 -3.69
C GLY A 175 -21.20 -14.96 -3.71
N GLN A 176 -21.83 -14.54 -2.62
CA GLN A 176 -22.33 -13.18 -2.41
C GLN A 176 -21.34 -12.36 -1.59
N VAL A 177 -21.23 -11.05 -1.89
CA VAL A 177 -20.23 -10.17 -1.25
C VAL A 177 -20.33 -10.19 0.27
N GLN A 178 -21.56 -10.12 0.80
CA GLN A 178 -21.81 -10.05 2.24
C GLN A 178 -21.40 -11.35 2.95
N ASP A 179 -21.69 -12.51 2.37
CA ASP A 179 -21.31 -13.81 2.94
C ASP A 179 -19.79 -13.99 2.97
N VAL A 180 -19.11 -13.57 1.90
CA VAL A 180 -17.65 -13.65 1.81
C VAL A 180 -16.98 -12.68 2.79
N LEU A 181 -17.48 -11.45 2.92
CA LEU A 181 -16.99 -10.51 3.93
C LEU A 181 -17.19 -11.04 5.36
N LYS A 182 -18.35 -11.63 5.64
CA LYS A 182 -18.61 -12.27 6.93
C LYS A 182 -17.63 -13.40 7.21
N ALA A 183 -17.38 -14.28 6.23
CA ALA A 183 -16.38 -15.34 6.36
C ALA A 183 -14.97 -14.79 6.63
N CYS A 184 -14.61 -13.64 6.04
CA CYS A 184 -13.33 -12.98 6.32
C CYS A 184 -13.28 -12.43 7.75
N ILE A 185 -14.35 -11.80 8.24
CA ILE A 185 -14.45 -11.31 9.62
C ILE A 185 -14.34 -12.46 10.62
N ASP A 186 -15.06 -13.55 10.39
CA ASP A 186 -15.07 -14.71 11.28
C ASP A 186 -13.68 -15.37 11.34
N MET A 187 -13.01 -15.54 10.20
CA MET A 187 -11.65 -16.07 10.17
C MET A 187 -10.61 -15.13 10.81
N LEU A 188 -10.79 -13.81 10.69
CA LEU A 188 -9.93 -12.86 11.37
C LEU A 188 -10.07 -12.96 12.90
N LYS A 189 -11.31 -13.10 13.40
CA LYS A 189 -11.56 -13.33 14.84
C LYS A 189 -10.93 -14.63 15.33
N GLU A 190 -11.07 -15.71 14.57
CA GLU A 190 -10.43 -17.00 14.88
C GLU A 190 -8.89 -16.87 14.92
N SER A 191 -8.31 -16.10 14.00
CA SER A 191 -6.85 -15.90 13.91
C SER A 191 -6.28 -15.07 15.05
N LEU A 192 -7.04 -14.12 15.60
CA LEU A 192 -6.65 -13.30 16.75
C LEU A 192 -6.69 -14.10 18.07
N GLY A 193 -7.59 -15.08 18.16
CA GLY A 193 -7.80 -15.88 19.36
C GLY A 193 -8.42 -15.08 20.52
N PRO A 194 -8.80 -15.75 21.63
CA PRO A 194 -9.61 -15.15 22.70
C PRO A 194 -8.92 -14.04 23.50
N LEU A 195 -7.60 -13.92 23.40
CA LEU A 195 -6.80 -12.95 24.17
C LEU A 195 -6.61 -11.61 23.45
N GLN A 196 -7.05 -11.51 22.19
CA GLN A 196 -6.85 -10.32 21.33
C GLN A 196 -8.16 -9.81 20.69
N THR A 197 -9.31 -10.40 21.06
CA THR A 197 -10.67 -10.03 20.62
C THR A 197 -11.53 -9.57 21.77
#